data_AF-A0A8T7DZM9-F1
#
_entry.id   AF-A0A8T7DZM9-F1
#
_cell.length_a   1.000
_cell.length_b   1.000
_cell.length_c   1.000
_cell.angle_alpha   90.00
_cell.angle_beta   90.00
_cell.angle_gamma   90.00
#
_symmetry.space_group_name_H-M   'P 1'
#
loop_
_entity.id
_entity.type
_entity.pdbx_description
1 polymer ?
#
loop_
_entity_poly.entity_id
_entity_poly.type
_entity_poly.pdbx_seq_one_letter_code
_entity_poly.pdbx_strand_id
1 'polypeptide(L)'
;MASSAMTYFDRAMNRLRDLGLVPEQGEEAPIVALLNRLTALDEANVTAIARTMSQASLFNEVVREQVSSMKLGERYDDITDAFNSIRDDAKGMVEQLEDGKVDTFERIGNIWMKATRGDIASRFDKIKDIYLAVATDSRDQIERERTILEAYQDFRGALKESEILSLGVLEKAEAHWNAAKEEVGKASEAVAAFAGDDLAERARLELARDEKVRELQDDEDRYQIAKDLSDN
;
A
#
# COMPACT_ATOMS: atom_id res chain seq x y z
N MET A 1 -13.38 15.78 -13.01
CA MET A 1 -13.40 14.39 -12.51
C MET A 1 -12.01 13.93 -12.08
N ALA A 2 -10.94 14.20 -12.83
CA ALA A 2 -9.55 13.84 -12.42
C ALA A 2 -9.00 14.52 -11.13
N SER A 3 -9.71 15.45 -10.47
CA SER A 3 -9.17 16.20 -9.33
C SER A 3 -9.37 15.55 -7.96
N SER A 4 -10.37 14.67 -7.79
CA SER A 4 -10.58 13.98 -6.50
C SER A 4 -9.59 12.82 -6.31
N ALA A 5 -9.17 12.15 -7.39
CA ALA A 5 -8.29 10.98 -7.33
C ALA A 5 -6.91 11.39 -6.84
N MET A 6 -6.45 12.55 -7.34
CA MET A 6 -5.26 13.20 -6.84
C MET A 6 -5.41 13.55 -5.35
N THR A 7 -6.58 13.94 -4.87
CA THR A 7 -6.75 14.32 -3.45
C THR A 7 -6.55 13.13 -2.50
N TYR A 8 -7.13 11.96 -2.77
CA TYR A 8 -6.94 10.78 -1.92
C TYR A 8 -5.52 10.20 -2.06
N PHE A 9 -5.05 10.04 -3.29
CA PHE A 9 -3.72 9.49 -3.56
C PHE A 9 -2.60 10.37 -2.99
N ASP A 10 -2.68 11.69 -3.19
CA ASP A 10 -1.65 12.62 -2.69
C ASP A 10 -1.62 12.64 -1.16
N ARG A 11 -2.78 12.57 -0.49
CA ARG A 11 -2.81 12.44 0.98
C ARG A 11 -2.15 11.15 1.45
N ALA A 12 -2.47 10.03 0.81
CA ALA A 12 -1.88 8.73 1.15
C ALA A 12 -0.34 8.76 1.00
N MET A 13 0.14 9.28 -0.14
CA MET A 13 1.57 9.37 -0.44
C MET A 13 2.30 10.34 0.49
N ASN A 14 1.70 11.50 0.79
CA ASN A 14 2.29 12.47 1.72
C ASN A 14 2.44 11.87 3.12
N ARG A 15 1.43 11.15 3.61
CA ARG A 15 1.50 10.46 4.91
C ARG A 15 2.63 9.43 4.97
N LEU A 16 2.82 8.63 3.92
CA LEU A 16 3.96 7.70 3.87
C LEU A 16 5.31 8.42 3.76
N ARG A 17 5.36 9.53 3.01
CA ARG A 17 6.58 10.33 2.86
C ARG A 17 6.99 10.99 4.18
N ASP A 18 6.03 11.53 4.93
CA ASP A 18 6.26 12.15 6.25
C ASP A 18 6.81 11.12 7.26
N LEU A 19 6.45 9.84 7.09
CA LEU A 19 6.95 8.73 7.89
C LEU A 19 8.29 8.14 7.38
N GLY A 20 8.82 8.66 6.27
CA GLY A 20 10.04 8.14 5.63
C GLY A 20 9.89 6.72 5.07
N LEU A 21 8.67 6.33 4.68
CA LEU A 21 8.33 4.97 4.24
C LEU A 21 8.22 4.83 2.72
N VAL A 22 8.54 5.88 1.96
CA VAL A 22 8.54 5.84 0.49
C VAL A 22 9.96 5.53 0.00
N PRO A 23 10.19 4.44 -0.74
CA PRO A 23 11.51 4.07 -1.25
C PRO A 23 11.99 5.04 -2.35
N GLU A 24 13.32 5.17 -2.49
CA GLU A 24 13.94 6.04 -3.50
C GLU A 24 13.84 5.49 -4.93
N GLN A 25 13.69 4.17 -5.08
CA GLN A 25 13.45 3.49 -6.36
C GLN A 25 12.17 2.67 -6.26
N GLY A 26 11.21 2.99 -7.13
CA GLY A 26 9.99 2.20 -7.30
C GLY A 26 10.15 1.21 -8.44
N GLU A 27 9.63 -0.01 -8.26
CA GLU A 27 9.44 -0.93 -9.38
C GLU A 27 8.27 -0.46 -10.24
N GLU A 28 8.50 -0.34 -11.55
CA GLU A 28 7.44 0.04 -12.48
C GLU A 28 6.51 -1.17 -12.69
N ALA A 29 5.24 -1.01 -12.32
CA ALA A 29 4.29 -2.11 -12.38
C ALA A 29 4.03 -2.55 -13.84
N PRO A 30 4.04 -3.87 -14.16
CA PRO A 30 3.80 -4.37 -15.52
C PRO A 30 2.51 -3.87 -16.18
N ILE A 31 1.50 -3.51 -15.36
CA ILE A 31 0.22 -2.97 -15.82
C ILE A 31 0.35 -1.62 -16.53
N VAL A 32 1.41 -0.84 -16.24
CA VAL A 32 1.66 0.46 -16.88
C VAL A 32 1.81 0.31 -18.39
N ALA A 33 2.43 -0.77 -18.87
CA ALA A 33 2.58 -1.05 -20.29
C ALA A 33 1.23 -1.27 -21.00
N LEU A 34 0.25 -1.88 -20.32
CA LEU A 34 -1.10 -2.07 -20.85
C LEU A 34 -1.89 -0.75 -20.84
N LEU A 35 -1.79 0.01 -19.75
CA LEU A 35 -2.43 1.32 -19.62
C LEU A 35 -1.94 2.30 -20.68
N ASN A 36 -0.67 2.27 -21.04
CA ASN A 36 -0.11 3.11 -22.11
C ASN A 36 -0.84 2.95 -23.45
N ARG A 37 -1.40 1.77 -23.77
CA ARG A 37 -2.20 1.56 -24.99
C ARG A 37 -3.53 2.30 -24.98
N LEU A 38 -4.05 2.67 -23.81
CA LEU A 38 -5.30 3.41 -23.63
C LEU A 38 -5.10 4.93 -23.58
N THR A 39 -3.86 5.42 -23.50
CA THR A 39 -3.57 6.87 -23.41
C THR A 39 -4.16 7.68 -24.57
N ALA A 40 -4.24 7.08 -25.76
CA ALA A 40 -4.87 7.70 -26.93
C ALA A 40 -6.38 7.98 -26.75
N LEU A 41 -7.06 7.24 -25.85
CA LEU A 41 -8.48 7.42 -25.56
C LEU A 41 -8.69 8.49 -24.47
N ASP A 42 -7.87 8.46 -23.42
CA ASP A 42 -7.96 9.38 -22.29
C ASP A 42 -6.67 9.44 -21.46
N GLU A 43 -5.69 10.21 -21.93
CA GLU A 43 -4.39 10.35 -21.28
C GLU A 43 -4.50 10.75 -19.80
N ALA A 44 -5.41 11.67 -19.47
CA ALA A 44 -5.55 12.20 -18.13
C ALA A 44 -6.03 11.13 -17.14
N ASN A 45 -7.10 10.41 -17.49
CA ASN A 45 -7.65 9.36 -16.62
C ASN A 45 -6.72 8.15 -16.54
N VAL A 46 -6.14 7.74 -17.68
CA VAL A 46 -5.20 6.60 -17.74
C VAL A 46 -3.95 6.87 -16.91
N THR A 47 -3.41 8.09 -16.95
CA THR A 47 -2.26 8.47 -16.14
C THR A 47 -2.58 8.44 -14.64
N ALA A 48 -3.77 8.90 -14.25
CA ALA A 48 -4.20 8.85 -12.85
C ALA A 48 -4.33 7.40 -12.34
N ILE A 49 -4.94 6.52 -13.14
CA ILE A 49 -5.06 5.08 -12.84
C ILE A 49 -3.67 4.45 -12.70
N ALA A 50 -2.78 4.69 -13.67
CA ALA A 50 -1.42 4.13 -13.67
C ALA A 50 -0.64 4.52 -12.41
N ARG A 51 -0.72 5.80 -12.00
CA ARG A 51 -0.08 6.29 -10.77
C ARG A 51 -0.59 5.54 -9.55
N THR A 52 -1.92 5.42 -9.37
CA THR A 52 -2.49 4.72 -8.22
C THR A 52 -2.09 3.24 -8.20
N MET A 53 -2.24 2.54 -9.34
CA MET A 53 -1.94 1.10 -9.42
C MET A 53 -0.47 0.79 -9.17
N SER A 54 0.44 1.65 -9.62
CA SER A 54 1.90 1.47 -9.40
C SER A 54 2.29 1.42 -7.92
N GLN A 55 1.50 2.03 -7.03
CA GLN A 55 1.82 2.11 -5.60
C GLN A 55 1.18 1.00 -4.77
N ALA A 56 0.38 0.10 -5.38
CA ALA A 56 -0.34 -0.93 -4.63
C ALA A 56 0.60 -1.85 -3.83
N SER A 57 1.71 -2.28 -4.43
CA SER A 57 2.71 -3.11 -3.76
C SER A 57 3.34 -2.40 -2.56
N LEU A 58 3.70 -1.12 -2.72
CA LEU A 58 4.27 -0.29 -1.66
C LEU A 58 3.33 -0.22 -0.44
N PHE A 59 2.05 0.11 -0.65
CA PHE A 59 1.10 0.21 0.45
C PHE A 59 0.87 -1.14 1.15
N ASN A 60 0.82 -2.23 0.39
CA ASN A 60 0.68 -3.58 0.96
C ASN A 60 1.91 -3.96 1.81
N GLU A 61 3.11 -3.64 1.34
CA GLU A 61 4.37 -3.89 2.06
C GLU A 61 4.43 -3.06 3.34
N VAL A 62 4.15 -1.75 3.27
CA VAL A 62 4.17 -0.86 4.43
C VAL A 62 3.20 -1.33 5.52
N VAL A 63 1.96 -1.67 5.18
CA VAL A 63 1.00 -2.18 6.16
C VAL A 63 1.50 -3.49 6.77
N ARG A 64 2.01 -4.41 5.94
CA ARG A 64 2.53 -5.70 6.40
C ARG A 64 3.71 -5.52 7.36
N GLU A 65 4.68 -4.69 7.03
CA GLU A 65 5.90 -4.55 7.85
C GLU A 65 5.67 -3.75 9.13
N GLN A 66 4.92 -2.65 9.03
CA GLN A 66 4.83 -1.69 10.12
C GLN A 66 3.74 -2.06 11.16
N VAL A 67 2.71 -2.83 10.76
CA VAL A 67 1.62 -3.24 11.67
C VAL A 67 1.84 -4.66 12.22
N SER A 68 2.63 -5.52 11.57
CA SER A 68 2.82 -6.92 12.03
C SER A 68 3.75 -7.10 13.24
N SER A 69 4.28 -6.01 13.81
CA SER A 69 5.31 -6.09 14.84
C SER A 69 4.71 -6.09 16.25
N MET A 70 4.32 -7.27 16.74
CA MET A 70 3.97 -7.59 18.14
C MET A 70 5.15 -7.42 19.15
N LYS A 71 6.03 -6.44 18.98
CA LYS A 71 7.20 -6.20 19.86
C LYS A 71 6.82 -5.66 21.25
N LEU A 72 5.55 -5.36 21.49
CA LEU A 72 5.07 -4.93 22.79
C LEU A 72 5.13 -6.05 23.83
N GLY A 73 4.90 -7.30 23.43
CA GLY A 73 4.91 -8.47 24.33
C GLY A 73 6.28 -8.71 24.96
N GLU A 74 7.34 -8.79 24.13
CA GLU A 74 8.71 -9.04 24.58
C GLU A 74 9.22 -7.97 25.58
N ARG A 75 8.78 -6.72 25.44
CA ARG A 75 9.21 -5.62 26.33
C ARG A 75 8.46 -5.58 27.67
N TYR A 76 7.22 -6.08 27.72
CA TYR A 76 6.51 -6.27 28.98
C TYR A 76 7.00 -7.50 29.76
N ASP A 77 7.53 -8.51 29.05
CA ASP A 77 8.20 -9.66 29.67
C ASP A 77 9.46 -9.20 30.43
N ASP A 78 10.29 -8.33 29.83
CA ASP A 78 11.47 -7.74 30.49
C ASP A 78 11.11 -6.97 31.79
N ILE A 79 9.99 -6.23 31.78
CA ILE A 79 9.48 -5.53 32.97
C ILE A 79 9.06 -6.54 34.04
N THR A 80 8.35 -7.60 33.62
CA THR A 80 7.84 -8.65 34.51
C THR A 80 8.98 -9.41 35.18
N ASP A 81 10.01 -9.78 34.43
CA ASP A 81 11.19 -10.47 34.95
C ASP A 81 11.98 -9.59 35.93
N ALA A 82 12.09 -8.29 35.64
CA ALA A 82 12.72 -7.34 36.57
C ALA A 82 11.94 -7.22 37.89
N PHE A 83 10.61 -7.17 37.84
CA PHE A 83 9.74 -7.17 39.03
C PHE A 83 9.86 -8.47 39.84
N ASN A 84 9.83 -9.63 39.17
CA ASN A 84 10.00 -10.93 39.81
C ASN A 84 11.33 -11.01 40.55
N SER A 85 12.41 -10.53 39.92
CA SER A 85 13.74 -10.51 40.55
C SER A 85 13.81 -9.60 41.79
N ILE A 86 13.06 -8.50 41.85
CA ILE A 86 12.99 -7.66 43.06
C ILE A 86 12.16 -8.35 44.14
N ARG A 87 11.04 -8.95 43.76
CA ARG A 87 10.15 -9.69 44.68
C ARG A 87 10.90 -10.82 45.38
N ASP A 88 11.69 -11.60 44.66
CA ASP A 88 12.44 -12.73 45.21
C ASP A 88 13.51 -12.27 46.22
N ASP A 89 14.23 -11.20 45.91
CA ASP A 89 15.23 -10.61 46.81
C ASP A 89 14.58 -9.96 48.05
N ALA A 90 13.43 -9.31 47.88
CA ALA A 90 12.65 -8.74 48.99
C ALA A 90 12.09 -9.82 49.90
N LYS A 91 11.57 -10.92 49.33
CA LYS A 91 11.08 -12.07 50.09
C LYS A 91 12.21 -12.72 50.89
N GLY A 92 13.36 -12.93 50.28
CA GLY A 92 14.54 -13.47 50.98
C GLY A 92 15.00 -12.58 52.14
N MET A 93 14.93 -11.25 51.99
CA MET A 93 15.25 -10.33 53.10
C MET A 93 14.22 -10.35 54.23
N VAL A 94 12.94 -10.59 53.95
CA VAL A 94 11.90 -10.75 54.97
C VAL A 94 12.08 -12.09 55.71
N GLU A 95 12.35 -13.17 54.98
CA GLU A 95 12.63 -14.50 55.55
C GLU A 95 13.86 -14.46 56.50
N GLN A 96 14.88 -13.65 56.19
CA GLN A 96 16.04 -13.40 57.10
C GLN A 96 15.68 -12.63 58.39
N LEU A 97 14.56 -11.90 58.41
CA LEU A 97 14.10 -11.12 59.56
C LEU A 97 13.18 -11.92 60.49
N GLU A 98 12.63 -13.06 60.06
CA GLU A 98 11.67 -13.87 60.82
C GLU A 98 12.26 -14.50 62.09
N ASP A 99 13.57 -14.79 62.12
CA ASP A 99 14.28 -15.30 63.31
C ASP A 99 14.83 -14.17 64.22
N GLY A 100 14.48 -12.91 63.93
CA GLY A 100 14.76 -11.74 64.78
C GLY A 100 16.22 -11.27 64.81
N LYS A 101 17.14 -11.89 64.05
CA LYS A 101 18.54 -11.48 63.90
C LYS A 101 19.06 -11.78 62.50
N VAL A 102 19.69 -10.79 61.88
CA VAL A 102 20.41 -10.99 60.61
C VAL A 102 21.83 -11.52 60.90
N ASP A 103 22.13 -12.75 60.46
CA ASP A 103 23.42 -13.42 60.65
C ASP A 103 24.53 -12.82 59.75
N THR A 104 25.79 -13.07 60.11
CA THR A 104 26.99 -12.55 59.45
C THR A 104 27.07 -13.00 57.97
N PHE A 105 26.57 -14.19 57.65
CA PHE A 105 26.51 -14.70 56.27
C PHE A 105 25.43 -14.00 55.44
N GLU A 106 24.27 -13.67 56.02
CA GLU A 106 23.17 -12.96 55.36
C GLU A 106 23.56 -11.52 55.01
N ARG A 107 24.36 -10.88 55.87
CA ARG A 107 24.94 -9.56 55.61
C ARG A 107 25.87 -9.57 54.39
N ILE A 108 26.66 -10.62 54.21
CA ILE A 108 27.55 -10.80 53.05
C ILE A 108 26.71 -11.02 51.78
N GLY A 109 25.63 -11.82 51.86
CA GLY A 109 24.68 -12.03 50.77
C GLY A 109 24.01 -10.74 50.31
N ASN A 110 23.59 -9.88 51.25
CA ASN A 110 23.00 -8.57 50.95
C ASN A 110 24.00 -7.57 50.32
N ILE A 111 25.27 -7.62 50.70
CA ILE A 111 26.34 -6.84 50.05
C ILE A 111 26.60 -7.34 48.64
N TRP A 112 26.67 -8.67 48.45
CA TRP A 112 26.87 -9.28 47.14
C TRP A 112 25.71 -8.99 46.18
N MET A 113 24.47 -9.06 46.66
CA MET A 113 23.27 -8.68 45.91
C MET A 113 23.34 -7.21 45.47
N LYS A 114 23.69 -6.28 46.37
CA LYS A 114 23.84 -4.86 46.04
C LYS A 114 24.96 -4.60 45.03
N ALA A 115 26.09 -5.31 45.16
CA ALA A 115 27.25 -5.14 44.27
C ALA A 115 27.02 -5.70 42.86
N THR A 116 26.22 -6.76 42.74
CA THR A 116 25.98 -7.44 41.45
C THR A 116 24.70 -6.96 40.76
N ARG A 117 23.61 -6.77 41.51
CA ARG A 117 22.27 -6.47 40.98
C ARG A 117 21.73 -5.08 41.34
N GLY A 118 22.42 -4.34 42.21
CA GLY A 118 21.97 -3.03 42.73
C GLY A 118 21.05 -3.16 43.94
N ASP A 119 20.81 -2.06 44.66
CA ASP A 119 19.81 -2.04 45.73
C ASP A 119 18.38 -1.99 45.17
N ILE A 120 17.41 -2.35 46.00
CA ILE A 120 16.00 -2.43 45.58
C ILE A 120 15.49 -1.09 45.03
N ALA A 121 15.88 0.04 45.64
CA ALA A 121 15.44 1.36 45.20
C ALA A 121 15.94 1.70 43.80
N SER A 122 17.24 1.52 43.55
CA SER A 122 17.86 1.74 42.24
C SER A 122 17.27 0.83 41.16
N ARG A 123 16.86 -0.39 41.53
CA ARG A 123 16.22 -1.34 40.61
C ARG A 123 14.78 -0.95 40.30
N PHE A 124 14.01 -0.44 41.26
CA PHE A 124 12.68 0.13 41.00
C PHE A 124 12.76 1.38 40.12
N ASP A 125 13.75 2.25 40.32
CA ASP A 125 13.98 3.40 39.45
C ASP A 125 14.32 2.95 38.02
N LYS A 126 15.17 1.92 37.86
CA LYS A 126 15.44 1.32 36.54
C LYS A 126 14.19 0.72 35.89
N ILE A 127 13.33 0.04 36.66
CA ILE A 127 12.04 -0.48 36.16
C ILE A 127 11.13 0.67 35.72
N LYS A 128 11.06 1.76 36.48
CA LYS A 128 10.27 2.94 36.13
C LYS A 128 10.77 3.58 34.85
N ASP A 129 12.09 3.71 34.67
CA ASP A 129 12.68 4.25 33.45
C ASP A 129 12.37 3.36 32.24
N ILE A 130 12.50 2.03 32.39
CA ILE A 130 12.13 1.07 31.35
C ILE A 130 10.63 1.15 31.03
N TYR A 131 9.76 1.20 32.04
CA TYR A 131 8.32 1.33 31.85
C TYR A 131 7.95 2.63 31.13
N LEU A 132 8.52 3.77 31.51
CA LEU A 132 8.27 5.06 30.87
C LEU A 132 8.79 5.08 29.43
N ALA A 133 9.94 4.45 29.16
CA ALA A 133 10.44 4.26 27.81
C ALA A 133 9.51 3.35 26.98
N VAL A 134 9.06 2.23 27.53
CA VAL A 134 8.09 1.33 26.88
C VAL A 134 6.78 2.07 26.59
N ALA A 135 6.25 2.83 27.55
CA ALA A 135 5.01 3.58 27.39
C ALA A 135 5.13 4.69 26.33
N THR A 136 6.28 5.37 26.29
CA THR A 136 6.58 6.40 25.28
C THR A 136 6.71 5.78 23.89
N ASP A 137 7.53 4.75 23.75
CA ASP A 137 7.72 4.05 22.48
C ASP A 137 6.42 3.41 21.98
N SER A 138 5.58 2.91 22.89
CA SER A 138 4.26 2.36 22.55
C SER A 138 3.32 3.43 22.01
N ARG A 139 3.31 4.63 22.62
CA ARG A 139 2.51 5.76 22.13
C ARG A 139 2.98 6.18 20.74
N ASP A 140 4.28 6.36 20.56
CA ASP A 140 4.86 6.79 19.30
C ASP A 140 4.63 5.72 18.20
N GLN A 141 4.69 4.43 18.57
CA GLN A 141 4.32 3.32 17.70
C GLN A 141 2.83 3.34 17.33
N ILE A 142 1.92 3.54 18.29
CA ILE A 142 0.47 3.63 18.05
C ILE A 142 0.14 4.80 17.12
N GLU A 143 0.76 5.96 17.31
CA GLU A 143 0.57 7.13 16.44
C GLU A 143 1.06 6.88 15.02
N ARG A 144 2.20 6.19 14.88
CA ARG A 144 2.74 5.77 13.59
C ARG A 144 1.83 4.77 12.88
N GLU A 145 1.40 3.71 13.58
CA GLU A 145 0.46 2.71 13.07
C GLU A 145 -0.87 3.34 12.66
N ARG A 146 -1.42 4.27 13.47
CA ARG A 146 -2.62 5.02 13.11
C ARG A 146 -2.43 5.77 11.80
N THR A 147 -1.32 6.49 11.66
CA THR A 147 -1.01 7.25 10.45
C THR A 147 -0.90 6.35 9.22
N ILE A 148 -0.31 5.15 9.38
CA ILE A 148 -0.20 4.14 8.31
C ILE A 148 -1.57 3.59 7.92
N LEU A 149 -2.42 3.25 8.89
CA LEU A 149 -3.78 2.78 8.61
C LEU A 149 -4.62 3.85 7.92
N GLU A 150 -4.51 5.10 8.36
CA GLU A 150 -5.17 6.24 7.71
C GLU A 150 -4.65 6.45 6.27
N ALA A 151 -3.33 6.31 6.04
CA ALA A 151 -2.75 6.37 4.70
C ALA A 151 -3.26 5.22 3.80
N TYR A 152 -3.39 4.00 4.35
CA TYR A 152 -3.95 2.87 3.63
C TYR A 152 -5.44 3.06 3.32
N GLN A 153 -6.21 3.66 4.22
CA GLN A 153 -7.61 4.02 3.97
C GLN A 153 -7.74 5.02 2.81
N ASP A 154 -6.90 6.07 2.79
CA ASP A 154 -6.86 7.02 1.68
C ASP A 154 -6.46 6.34 0.37
N PHE A 155 -5.46 5.45 0.39
CA PHE A 155 -5.05 4.68 -0.78
C PHE A 155 -6.19 3.78 -1.31
N ARG A 156 -6.94 3.12 -0.42
CA ARG A 156 -8.15 2.36 -0.80
C ARG A 156 -9.21 3.26 -1.43
N GLY A 157 -9.35 4.50 -0.96
CA GLY A 157 -10.18 5.52 -1.61
C GLY A 157 -9.71 5.85 -3.02
N ALA A 158 -8.41 6.06 -3.22
CA ALA A 158 -7.82 6.31 -4.53
C ALA A 158 -7.99 5.13 -5.50
N LEU A 159 -7.91 3.89 -5.03
CA LEU A 159 -8.22 2.70 -5.84
C LEU A 159 -9.67 2.69 -6.32
N LYS A 160 -10.63 2.98 -5.43
CA LYS A 160 -12.04 3.05 -5.82
C LYS A 160 -12.32 4.17 -6.80
N GLU A 161 -11.62 5.29 -6.66
CA GLU A 161 -11.73 6.35 -7.64
C GLU A 161 -11.09 5.98 -8.98
N SER A 162 -9.96 5.26 -8.97
CA SER A 162 -9.35 4.73 -10.19
C SER A 162 -10.31 3.77 -10.91
N GLU A 163 -11.09 2.97 -10.19
CA GLU A 163 -12.17 2.15 -10.77
C GLU A 163 -13.23 3.00 -11.51
N ILE A 164 -13.63 4.13 -10.92
CA ILE A 164 -14.55 5.08 -11.56
C ILE A 164 -13.93 5.67 -12.83
N LEU A 165 -12.64 6.01 -12.80
CA LEU A 165 -11.92 6.49 -13.97
C LEU A 165 -11.83 5.41 -15.06
N SER A 166 -11.58 4.14 -14.68
CA SER A 166 -11.55 3.00 -15.60
C SER A 166 -12.87 2.82 -16.33
N LEU A 167 -14.01 2.97 -15.64
CA LEU A 167 -15.33 2.95 -16.27
C LEU A 167 -15.49 4.06 -17.31
N GLY A 168 -15.00 5.27 -17.01
CA GLY A 168 -15.00 6.37 -18.00
C GLY A 168 -14.10 6.11 -19.21
N VAL A 169 -12.98 5.40 -19.03
CA VAL A 169 -12.11 4.98 -20.15
C VAL A 169 -12.80 3.89 -20.97
N LEU A 170 -13.50 2.94 -20.33
CA LEU A 170 -14.28 1.91 -21.00
C LEU A 170 -15.38 2.52 -21.89
N GLU A 171 -16.16 3.48 -21.37
CA GLU A 171 -17.19 4.17 -22.16
C GLU A 171 -16.61 4.81 -23.42
N LYS A 172 -15.43 5.42 -23.31
CA LYS A 172 -14.72 6.01 -24.47
C LYS A 172 -14.23 4.95 -25.45
N ALA A 173 -13.66 3.86 -24.94
CA ALA A 173 -13.19 2.76 -25.77
C ALA A 173 -14.36 2.13 -26.55
N GLU A 174 -15.51 1.93 -25.90
CA GLU A 174 -16.74 1.42 -26.52
C GLU A 174 -17.26 2.37 -27.60
N ALA A 175 -17.27 3.68 -27.33
CA ALA A 175 -17.69 4.69 -28.32
C ALA A 175 -16.79 4.67 -29.56
N HIS A 176 -15.47 4.60 -29.38
CA HIS A 176 -14.50 4.48 -30.48
C HIS A 176 -14.70 3.19 -31.28
N TRP A 177 -14.81 2.06 -30.60
CA TRP A 177 -15.03 0.76 -31.25
C TRP A 177 -16.33 0.73 -32.06
N ASN A 178 -17.42 1.30 -31.53
CA ASN A 178 -18.69 1.38 -32.24
C ASN A 178 -18.61 2.33 -33.46
N ALA A 179 -17.90 3.46 -33.35
CA ALA A 179 -17.66 4.34 -34.49
C ALA A 179 -16.84 3.64 -35.58
N ALA A 180 -15.80 2.88 -35.21
CA ALA A 180 -15.01 2.10 -36.17
C ALA A 180 -15.85 1.03 -36.89
N LYS A 181 -16.80 0.38 -36.21
CA LYS A 181 -17.75 -0.56 -36.84
C LYS A 181 -18.60 0.13 -37.90
N GLU A 182 -19.09 1.33 -37.62
CA GLU A 182 -19.87 2.11 -38.58
C GLU A 182 -19.03 2.47 -39.81
N GLU A 183 -17.77 2.88 -39.63
CA GLU A 183 -16.87 3.21 -40.74
C GLU A 183 -16.53 1.99 -41.61
N VAL A 184 -16.30 0.82 -41.00
CA VAL A 184 -16.15 -0.45 -41.73
C VAL A 184 -17.42 -0.78 -42.51
N GLY A 185 -18.60 -0.55 -41.92
CA GLY A 185 -19.89 -0.70 -42.59
C GLY A 185 -19.99 0.16 -43.85
N LYS A 186 -19.72 1.47 -43.73
CA LYS A 186 -19.72 2.43 -44.85
C LYS A 186 -18.72 2.04 -45.94
N ALA A 187 -17.50 1.65 -45.56
CA ALA A 187 -16.47 1.23 -46.51
C ALA A 187 -16.87 -0.07 -47.24
N SER A 188 -17.50 -1.01 -46.53
CA SER A 188 -18.01 -2.25 -47.11
C SER A 188 -19.16 -2.01 -48.09
N GLU A 189 -20.09 -1.10 -47.74
CA GLU A 189 -21.18 -0.67 -48.62
C GLU A 189 -20.65 0.02 -49.89
N ALA A 190 -19.61 0.85 -49.76
CA ALA A 190 -18.98 1.51 -50.91
C ALA A 190 -18.38 0.50 -51.91
N VAL A 191 -17.71 -0.55 -51.41
CA VAL A 191 -17.21 -1.66 -52.24
C VAL A 191 -18.38 -2.41 -52.89
N ALA A 192 -19.43 -2.72 -52.14
CA ALA A 192 -20.58 -3.48 -52.64
C ALA A 192 -21.42 -2.72 -53.68
N ALA A 193 -21.52 -1.39 -53.53
CA ALA A 193 -22.26 -0.52 -54.44
C ALA A 193 -21.48 -0.16 -55.71
N PHE A 194 -20.19 -0.49 -55.79
CA PHE A 194 -19.38 -0.21 -56.97
C PHE A 194 -19.83 -1.08 -58.17
N ALA A 195 -20.41 -0.44 -59.17
CA ALA A 195 -20.92 -1.07 -60.39
C ALA A 195 -20.07 -0.75 -61.64
N GLY A 196 -18.89 -0.14 -61.46
CA GLY A 196 -18.00 0.23 -62.57
C GLY A 196 -17.12 -0.92 -63.05
N ASP A 197 -16.59 -0.78 -64.26
CA ASP A 197 -15.66 -1.75 -64.86
C ASP A 197 -14.17 -1.41 -64.55
N ASP A 198 -13.90 -0.30 -63.88
CA ASP A 198 -12.54 0.10 -63.49
C ASP A 198 -12.03 -0.74 -62.30
N LEU A 199 -11.21 -1.73 -62.63
CA LEU A 199 -10.56 -2.60 -61.64
C LEU A 199 -9.66 -1.84 -60.67
N ALA A 200 -9.01 -0.76 -61.09
CA ALA A 200 -8.15 0.02 -60.23
C ALA A 200 -8.97 0.77 -59.17
N GLU A 201 -10.13 1.30 -59.55
CA GLU A 201 -11.02 1.99 -58.62
C GLU A 201 -11.63 1.03 -57.60
N ARG A 202 -12.05 -0.16 -58.04
CA ARG A 202 -12.49 -1.22 -57.12
C ARG A 202 -11.40 -1.60 -56.11
N ALA A 203 -10.17 -1.78 -56.57
CA ALA A 203 -9.04 -2.13 -55.70
C ALA A 203 -8.74 -1.03 -54.66
N ARG A 204 -8.92 0.27 -55.01
CA ARG A 204 -8.79 1.38 -54.04
C ARG A 204 -9.86 1.31 -52.96
N LEU A 205 -11.11 1.01 -53.32
CA LEU A 205 -12.21 0.85 -52.35
C LEU A 205 -11.97 -0.36 -51.43
N GLU A 206 -11.49 -1.48 -51.99
CA GLU A 206 -11.15 -2.67 -51.20
C GLU A 206 -10.00 -2.38 -50.22
N LEU A 207 -8.95 -1.66 -50.66
CA LEU A 207 -7.87 -1.23 -49.79
C LEU A 207 -8.36 -0.32 -48.66
N ALA A 208 -9.20 0.67 -48.96
CA ALA A 208 -9.75 1.59 -47.96
C ALA A 208 -10.61 0.84 -46.91
N ARG A 209 -11.40 -0.15 -47.35
CA ARG A 209 -12.13 -1.04 -46.42
C ARG A 209 -11.17 -1.81 -45.54
N ASP A 210 -10.12 -2.40 -46.10
CA ASP A 210 -9.16 -3.22 -45.35
C ASP A 210 -8.38 -2.38 -44.33
N GLU A 211 -8.06 -1.12 -44.63
CA GLU A 211 -7.52 -0.15 -43.67
C GLU A 211 -8.48 0.10 -42.51
N LYS A 212 -9.78 0.29 -42.79
CA LYS A 212 -10.81 0.44 -41.74
C LYS A 212 -11.00 -0.82 -40.90
N VAL A 213 -10.85 -2.01 -41.49
CA VAL A 213 -10.88 -3.27 -40.72
C VAL A 213 -9.71 -3.34 -39.74
N ARG A 214 -8.52 -2.85 -40.11
CA ARG A 214 -7.38 -2.79 -39.17
C ARG A 214 -7.62 -1.81 -38.04
N GLU A 215 -8.13 -0.62 -38.35
CA GLU A 215 -8.51 0.37 -37.32
C GLU A 215 -9.54 -0.21 -36.33
N LEU A 216 -10.54 -0.95 -36.84
CA LEU A 216 -11.53 -1.64 -36.01
C LEU A 216 -10.90 -2.67 -35.07
N GLN A 217 -9.92 -3.44 -35.54
CA GLN A 217 -9.20 -4.42 -34.71
C GLN A 217 -8.39 -3.73 -33.61
N ASP A 218 -7.69 -2.64 -33.93
CA ASP A 218 -6.92 -1.87 -32.95
C ASP A 218 -7.84 -1.26 -31.87
N ASP A 219 -9.03 -0.80 -32.25
CA ASP A 219 -10.03 -0.27 -31.31
C ASP A 219 -10.72 -1.37 -30.50
N GLU A 220 -10.92 -2.57 -31.06
CA GLU A 220 -11.40 -3.74 -30.31
C GLU A 220 -10.39 -4.16 -29.24
N ASP A 221 -9.11 -4.22 -29.58
CA ASP A 221 -8.03 -4.53 -28.63
C ASP A 221 -8.01 -3.54 -27.46
N ARG A 222 -8.13 -2.23 -27.74
CA ARG A 222 -8.22 -1.19 -26.70
C ARG A 222 -9.47 -1.34 -25.85
N TYR A 223 -10.61 -1.67 -26.45
CA TYR A 223 -11.86 -1.93 -25.73
C TYR A 223 -11.71 -3.12 -24.77
N GLN A 224 -11.10 -4.22 -25.19
CA GLN A 224 -10.87 -5.37 -24.30
C GLN A 224 -9.94 -5.01 -23.13
N ILE A 225 -8.86 -4.26 -23.39
CA ILE A 225 -7.96 -3.80 -22.31
C ILE A 225 -8.71 -2.88 -21.32
N ALA A 226 -9.52 -1.95 -21.82
CA ALA A 226 -10.31 -1.05 -20.98
C ALA A 226 -11.35 -1.80 -20.15
N LYS A 227 -11.95 -2.85 -20.70
CA LYS A 227 -12.90 -3.72 -20.02
C LYS A 227 -12.23 -4.55 -18.93
N ASP A 228 -11.10 -5.19 -19.25
CA ASP A 228 -10.31 -5.93 -18.25
C ASP A 228 -9.86 -5.02 -17.11
N LEU A 229 -9.56 -3.74 -17.41
CA LEU A 229 -9.21 -2.74 -16.42
C LEU A 229 -10.39 -2.31 -15.53
N SER A 230 -11.62 -2.30 -16.04
CA SER A 230 -12.81 -1.93 -15.24
C SER A 230 -13.38 -3.09 -14.42
N ASP A 231 -13.17 -4.32 -14.87
CA ASP A 231 -13.71 -5.52 -14.23
C ASP A 231 -12.85 -6.00 -13.03
N ASN A 232 -11.64 -5.44 -12.84
CA ASN A 232 -10.67 -5.77 -11.78
C ASN A 232 -10.47 -4.63 -10.77
#